data_AF-A0A534XM30-F1
#
_entry.id   AF-A0A534XM30-F1
#
_cell.length_a   1.000
_cell.length_b   1.000
_cell.length_c   1.000
_cell.angle_alpha   90.00
_cell.angle_beta   90.00
_cell.angle_gamma   90.00
#
_symmetry.space_group_name_H-M   'P 1'
#
loop_
_entity.id
_entity.type
_entity.pdbx_description
1 polymer ?
#
loop_
_entity_poly.entity_id
_entity_poly.type
_entity_poly.pdbx_seq_one_letter_code
_entity_poly.pdbx_strand_id
1 'polypeptide(L)'
;MMEVCDNMIDDDCDGQIDCMDSDCPPCPPIRREPSGIQFGPPGAGLDRFKSHGRVQLSAPVDDVTRARVAWLITNASGVIYQASLRPGDLTPRKDGPYYFFKDDGAHLGQGTRDGLGRVLILVGGDGFVRYKVKGYGDMSAATDPEMALQFYFGDEVFVFPATWRRVPSGWIAPPPPLVPANQRH
;
A
#
# COMPACT_ATOMS: atom_id res chain seq x y z
N MET A 1 -9.07 0.20 24.13
CA MET A 1 -10.24 -0.36 23.40
C MET A 1 -9.84 -1.78 23.03
N MET A 2 -10.39 -2.42 22.01
CA MET A 2 -9.74 -3.60 21.41
C MET A 2 -9.37 -3.21 19.99
N GLU A 3 -8.11 -3.38 19.62
CA GLU A 3 -7.62 -3.08 18.27
C GLU A 3 -8.04 -4.18 17.28
N VAL A 4 -8.55 -3.79 16.11
CA VAL A 4 -8.82 -4.71 14.99
C VAL A 4 -7.74 -4.51 13.94
N CYS A 5 -6.70 -5.33 14.04
CA CYS A 5 -5.41 -5.24 13.33
C CYS A 5 -5.41 -5.39 11.80
N ASP A 6 -6.57 -5.32 11.16
CA ASP A 6 -6.67 -5.39 9.71
C ASP A 6 -7.66 -4.41 9.11
N ASN A 7 -8.27 -3.47 9.83
CA ASN A 7 -9.42 -2.70 9.32
C ASN A 7 -9.06 -1.30 8.77
N MET A 8 -7.79 -0.87 8.82
CA MET A 8 -7.31 0.47 8.44
C MET A 8 -7.85 1.61 9.33
N ILE A 9 -8.18 1.31 10.58
CA ILE A 9 -8.70 2.24 11.57
C ILE A 9 -7.84 2.11 12.82
N ASP A 10 -7.65 3.22 13.52
CA ASP A 10 -7.14 3.26 14.89
C ASP A 10 -8.33 3.00 15.82
N ASP A 11 -8.59 1.73 16.18
CA ASP A 11 -9.81 1.36 16.91
C ASP A 11 -9.74 1.76 18.37
N ASP A 12 -8.53 1.93 18.91
CA ASP A 12 -8.31 2.31 20.30
C ASP A 12 -7.89 3.76 20.55
N CYS A 13 -7.72 4.51 19.47
CA CYS A 13 -7.43 5.94 19.40
C CYS A 13 -6.09 6.34 20.01
N ASP A 14 -5.08 5.47 19.93
CA ASP A 14 -3.72 5.73 20.42
C ASP A 14 -2.78 6.37 19.37
N GLY A 15 -3.25 6.51 18.13
CA GLY A 15 -2.54 7.09 16.99
C GLY A 15 -1.80 6.07 16.12
N GLN A 16 -1.88 4.78 16.45
CA GLN A 16 -1.34 3.68 15.65
C GLN A 16 -2.47 3.01 14.87
N ILE A 17 -2.13 2.31 13.78
CA ILE A 17 -3.13 1.64 12.92
C ILE A 17 -2.56 0.30 12.46
N ASP A 18 -3.31 -0.78 12.69
CA ASP A 18 -3.03 -2.13 12.20
C ASP A 18 -1.59 -2.58 12.49
N CYS A 19 -0.76 -2.85 11.47
CA CYS A 19 0.60 -3.36 11.65
C CYS A 19 1.56 -2.35 12.30
N MET A 20 1.17 -1.08 12.39
CA MET A 20 1.92 -0.07 13.12
C MET A 20 1.47 0.07 14.57
N ASP A 21 0.42 -0.66 14.96
CA ASP A 21 -0.08 -0.72 16.32
C ASP A 21 0.69 -1.73 17.18
N SER A 22 0.99 -1.33 18.41
CA SER A 22 1.72 -2.15 19.38
C SER A 22 0.90 -3.28 19.99
N ASP A 23 -0.43 -3.19 19.96
CA ASP A 23 -1.36 -4.23 20.41
C ASP A 23 -1.59 -5.29 19.32
N CYS A 24 -1.10 -5.05 18.10
CA CYS A 24 -1.20 -5.96 16.98
C CYS A 24 -0.01 -6.92 16.84
N PRO A 25 -0.24 -8.14 16.32
CA PRO A 25 0.85 -9.06 16.02
C PRO A 25 1.73 -8.51 14.90
N PRO A 26 3.04 -8.81 14.88
CA PRO A 26 3.94 -8.34 13.82
C PRO A 26 3.50 -8.81 12.44
N CYS A 27 3.36 -7.88 11.50
CA CYS A 27 2.98 -8.20 10.13
C CYS A 27 4.18 -8.61 9.25
N PRO A 28 3.96 -9.49 8.26
CA PRO A 28 4.96 -9.84 7.27
C PRO A 28 5.43 -8.62 6.44
N PRO A 29 6.70 -8.56 6.04
CA PRO A 29 7.26 -7.39 5.38
C PRO A 29 6.93 -7.31 3.88
N ILE A 30 6.75 -6.10 3.36
CA ILE A 30 6.80 -5.82 1.92
C ILE A 30 8.26 -5.78 1.47
N ARG A 31 8.59 -6.49 0.39
CA ARG A 31 9.95 -6.59 -0.18
C ARG A 31 10.02 -5.91 -1.56
N ARG A 32 11.23 -5.53 -1.98
CA ARG A 32 11.59 -4.97 -3.31
C ARG A 32 10.78 -3.72 -3.73
N GLU A 33 11.05 -2.59 -3.09
CA GLU A 33 10.13 -1.47 -3.08
C GLU A 33 10.77 -0.12 -3.42
N PRO A 34 10.67 0.34 -4.69
CA PRO A 34 10.71 1.77 -4.95
C PRO A 34 9.32 2.36 -4.67
N SER A 35 9.17 2.97 -3.49
CA SER A 35 7.99 3.76 -3.12
C SER A 35 8.29 5.24 -3.10
N GLY A 36 7.31 6.06 -3.43
CA GLY A 36 7.47 7.50 -3.41
C GLY A 36 6.15 8.25 -3.47
N ILE A 37 6.15 9.41 -2.81
CA ILE A 37 5.12 10.42 -2.87
C ILE A 37 5.69 11.59 -3.68
N GLN A 38 4.95 12.05 -4.67
CA GLN A 38 5.27 13.26 -5.40
C GLN A 38 4.19 14.29 -5.16
N PHE A 39 4.58 15.44 -4.64
CA PHE A 39 3.66 16.56 -4.46
C PHE A 39 3.31 17.20 -5.80
N GLY A 40 2.03 17.50 -5.97
CA GLY A 40 1.50 18.31 -7.07
C GLY A 40 1.79 19.80 -6.85
N PRO A 41 1.24 20.66 -7.72
CA PRO A 41 1.29 22.10 -7.50
C PRO A 41 0.70 22.46 -6.12
N PRO A 42 1.29 23.42 -5.39
CA PRO A 42 0.76 23.85 -4.10
C PRO A 42 -0.73 24.21 -4.18
N GLY A 43 -1.53 23.67 -3.25
CA GLY A 43 -2.97 23.91 -3.18
C GLY A 43 -3.82 23.10 -4.16
N ALA A 44 -3.23 22.27 -5.03
CA ALA A 44 -3.99 21.42 -5.95
C ALA A 44 -4.63 20.20 -5.26
N GLY A 45 -4.09 19.77 -4.11
CA GLY A 45 -4.54 18.55 -3.41
C GLY A 45 -4.44 17.29 -4.27
N LEU A 46 -3.56 17.29 -5.26
CA LEU A 46 -3.43 16.23 -6.27
C LEU A 46 -1.98 15.77 -6.35
N ASP A 47 -1.55 15.14 -5.26
CA ASP A 47 -0.27 14.47 -5.14
C ASP A 47 -0.36 13.06 -5.74
N ARG A 48 0.78 12.41 -5.86
CA ARG A 48 0.90 11.11 -6.51
C ARG A 48 1.73 10.14 -5.68
N PHE A 49 1.11 9.03 -5.32
CA PHE A 49 1.76 7.88 -4.72
C PHE A 49 2.10 6.85 -5.79
N LYS A 50 3.27 6.23 -5.67
CA LYS A 50 3.65 5.03 -6.40
C LYS A 50 4.34 4.06 -5.46
N SER A 51 4.01 2.78 -5.61
CA SER A 51 4.74 1.69 -4.97
C SER A 51 4.78 0.47 -5.88
N HIS A 52 5.83 -0.32 -5.74
CA HIS A 52 5.98 -1.62 -6.37
C HIS A 52 6.49 -2.56 -5.30
N GLY A 53 5.64 -3.41 -4.74
CA GLY A 53 6.02 -4.31 -3.66
C GLY A 53 5.91 -5.78 -4.06
N ARG A 54 6.57 -6.63 -3.26
CA ARG A 54 6.44 -8.09 -3.28
C ARG A 54 6.21 -8.58 -1.86
N VAL A 55 5.15 -9.34 -1.66
CA VAL A 55 4.82 -9.99 -0.39
C VAL A 55 4.75 -11.50 -0.56
N GLN A 56 4.80 -12.23 0.55
CA GLN A 56 4.67 -13.69 0.58
C GLN A 56 3.42 -14.01 1.39
N LEU A 57 2.44 -14.65 0.75
CA LEU A 57 1.21 -15.06 1.45
C LEU A 57 1.51 -16.23 2.38
N SER A 58 0.84 -16.27 3.52
CA SER A 58 0.82 -17.42 4.42
C SER A 58 -0.14 -18.51 3.93
N ALA A 59 -1.18 -18.12 3.19
CA ALA A 59 -2.14 -19.04 2.56
C ALA A 59 -2.52 -18.61 1.14
N PRO A 60 -2.85 -19.54 0.23
CA PRO A 60 -3.36 -19.19 -1.10
C PRO A 60 -4.67 -18.40 -1.03
N VAL A 61 -4.85 -17.44 -1.96
CA VAL A 61 -6.12 -16.75 -2.17
C VAL A 61 -6.87 -17.42 -3.33
N ASP A 62 -8.04 -17.96 -3.03
CA ASP A 62 -8.85 -18.73 -3.99
C ASP A 62 -9.40 -17.87 -5.14
N ASP A 63 -9.91 -16.67 -4.83
CA ASP A 63 -10.45 -15.73 -5.83
C ASP A 63 -9.87 -14.32 -5.63
N VAL A 64 -8.83 -14.03 -6.40
CA VAL A 64 -8.15 -12.73 -6.40
C VAL A 64 -9.07 -11.59 -6.84
N THR A 65 -10.09 -11.85 -7.64
CA THR A 65 -11.01 -10.80 -8.10
C THR A 65 -11.96 -10.33 -7.00
N ARG A 66 -12.14 -11.15 -5.96
CA ARG A 66 -12.96 -10.86 -4.79
C ARG A 66 -12.14 -10.54 -3.53
N ALA A 67 -10.82 -10.74 -3.58
CA ALA A 67 -9.94 -10.39 -2.49
C ALA A 67 -10.02 -8.90 -2.16
N ARG A 68 -9.92 -8.57 -0.88
CA ARG A 68 -9.66 -7.20 -0.44
C ARG A 68 -8.30 -6.78 -0.98
N VAL A 69 -8.21 -5.56 -1.51
CA VAL A 69 -6.95 -4.97 -1.94
C VAL A 69 -6.92 -3.51 -1.53
N ALA A 70 -6.01 -3.13 -0.65
CA ALA A 70 -5.92 -1.75 -0.16
C ALA A 70 -4.49 -1.33 0.16
N TRP A 71 -4.28 -0.02 0.26
CA TRP A 71 -3.04 0.59 0.70
C TRP A 71 -3.34 1.64 1.75
N LEU A 72 -2.49 1.69 2.77
CA LEU A 72 -2.49 2.72 3.81
C LEU A 72 -1.06 3.24 3.97
N ILE A 73 -0.91 4.56 4.07
CA ILE A 73 0.35 5.22 4.41
C ILE A 73 0.09 6.09 5.63
N THR A 74 0.89 5.91 6.67
CA THR A 74 0.80 6.68 7.92
C THR A 74 2.15 7.26 8.30
N ASN A 75 2.12 8.31 9.13
CA ASN A 75 3.24 8.79 9.93
C ASN A 75 2.73 9.27 11.29
N ALA A 76 3.58 9.90 12.10
CA ALA A 76 3.20 10.46 13.41
C ALA A 76 2.09 11.54 13.35
N SER A 77 1.81 12.14 12.18
CA SER A 77 0.71 13.08 11.99
C SER A 77 -0.62 12.38 11.64
N GLY A 78 -0.63 11.05 11.50
CA GLY A 78 -1.78 10.24 11.13
C GLY A 78 -1.73 9.72 9.69
N VAL A 79 -2.90 9.57 9.07
CA VAL A 79 -3.05 9.01 7.71
C VAL A 79 -2.56 10.01 6.65
N ILE A 80 -1.61 9.58 5.84
CA ILE A 80 -1.11 10.29 4.65
C ILE A 80 -1.93 9.93 3.41
N TYR A 81 -2.24 8.65 3.24
CA TYR A 81 -2.99 8.13 2.10
C TYR A 81 -3.67 6.82 2.46
N GLN A 82 -4.93 6.68 2.09
CA GLN A 82 -5.69 5.44 2.27
C GLN A 82 -6.58 5.22 1.07
N ALA A 83 -6.52 4.03 0.48
CA ALA A 83 -7.38 3.69 -0.63
C ALA A 83 -7.59 2.18 -0.78
N SER A 84 -8.78 1.79 -1.24
CA SER A 84 -9.16 0.38 -1.39
C SER A 84 -9.88 0.11 -2.71
N LEU A 85 -9.63 -1.07 -3.27
CA LEU A 85 -10.48 -1.66 -4.31
C LEU A 85 -11.62 -2.43 -3.66
N ARG A 86 -12.77 -2.43 -4.32
CA ARG A 86 -13.91 -3.30 -3.97
C ARG A 86 -13.80 -4.65 -4.68
N PRO A 87 -14.42 -5.71 -4.14
CA PRO A 87 -14.58 -6.98 -4.84
C PRO A 87 -15.18 -6.76 -6.24
N GLY A 88 -14.51 -7.29 -7.26
CA GLY A 88 -14.88 -7.16 -8.67
C GLY A 88 -14.18 -6.02 -9.43
N ASP A 89 -13.46 -5.11 -8.77
CA ASP A 89 -12.71 -4.05 -9.46
C ASP A 89 -11.48 -4.59 -10.20
N LEU A 90 -10.87 -5.66 -9.67
CA LEU A 90 -9.74 -6.32 -10.30
C LEU A 90 -10.21 -7.17 -11.48
N THR A 91 -9.74 -6.81 -12.68
CA THR A 91 -10.00 -7.56 -13.90
C THR A 91 -8.84 -8.52 -14.17
N PRO A 92 -9.08 -9.83 -14.37
CA PRO A 92 -8.02 -10.76 -14.75
C PRO A 92 -7.55 -10.48 -16.18
N ARG A 93 -6.26 -10.63 -16.42
CA ARG A 93 -5.71 -10.67 -17.77
C ARG A 93 -5.93 -12.07 -18.36
N LYS A 94 -6.26 -12.15 -19.66
CA LYS A 94 -6.49 -13.42 -20.35
C LYS A 94 -5.29 -14.38 -20.29
N ASP A 95 -4.08 -13.83 -20.23
CA ASP A 95 -2.83 -14.60 -20.26
C ASP A 95 -2.04 -14.39 -18.96
N GLY A 96 -2.11 -15.40 -18.08
CA GLY A 96 -1.29 -15.49 -16.88
C GLY A 96 -1.92 -14.89 -15.62
N PRO A 97 -1.20 -14.96 -14.47
CA PRO A 97 -1.77 -14.70 -13.16
C PRO A 97 -1.74 -13.20 -12.81
N TYR A 98 -2.17 -12.36 -13.75
CA TYR A 98 -2.18 -10.91 -13.62
C TYR A 98 -3.60 -10.38 -13.48
N TYR A 99 -3.78 -9.43 -12.57
CA TYR A 99 -5.03 -8.73 -12.33
C TYR A 99 -4.77 -7.25 -12.36
N PHE A 100 -5.66 -6.47 -12.95
CA PHE A 100 -5.46 -5.04 -13.10
C PHE A 100 -6.72 -4.25 -12.78
N PHE A 101 -6.49 -3.03 -12.31
CA PHE A 101 -7.50 -1.99 -12.20
C PHE A 101 -6.93 -0.71 -12.82
N LYS A 102 -7.79 0.05 -13.50
CA LYS A 102 -7.44 1.28 -14.18
C LYS A 102 -8.57 2.28 -14.06
N ASP A 103 -8.25 3.46 -13.56
CA ASP A 103 -9.12 4.62 -13.53
C ASP A 103 -8.35 5.81 -14.13
N ASP A 104 -8.76 6.22 -15.33
CA ASP A 104 -8.15 7.37 -15.99
C ASP A 104 -8.62 8.71 -15.38
N GLY A 105 -9.71 8.77 -14.62
CA GLY A 105 -10.15 9.98 -13.92
C GLY A 105 -9.29 10.32 -12.70
N ALA A 106 -8.62 9.32 -12.11
CA ALA A 106 -7.83 9.50 -10.88
C ALA A 106 -6.74 10.59 -10.98
N HIS A 107 -6.03 10.65 -12.10
CA HIS A 107 -4.97 11.65 -12.31
C HIS A 107 -5.50 13.07 -12.59
N LEU A 108 -6.82 13.24 -12.68
CA LEU A 108 -7.52 14.50 -12.86
C LEU A 108 -8.28 14.91 -11.58
N GLY A 109 -8.12 14.17 -10.47
CA GLY A 109 -8.90 14.37 -9.25
C GLY A 109 -10.36 13.91 -9.37
N GLN A 110 -10.70 13.15 -10.42
CA GLN A 110 -12.04 12.62 -10.70
C GLN A 110 -12.10 11.09 -10.50
N GLY A 111 -11.09 10.53 -9.83
CA GLY A 111 -10.97 9.09 -9.63
C GLY A 111 -12.00 8.56 -8.67
N THR A 112 -12.33 7.30 -8.88
CA THR A 112 -13.01 6.45 -7.91
C THR A 112 -11.98 5.82 -6.97
N ARG A 113 -12.45 5.13 -5.92
CA ARG A 113 -11.59 4.34 -5.01
C ARG A 113 -10.46 5.16 -4.38
N ASP A 114 -10.83 6.32 -3.85
CA ASP A 114 -9.91 7.20 -3.10
C ASP A 114 -8.63 7.51 -3.90
N GLY A 115 -8.83 7.73 -5.20
CA GLY A 115 -7.80 8.14 -6.14
C GLY A 115 -6.83 7.05 -6.60
N LEU A 116 -7.14 5.76 -6.39
CA LEU A 116 -6.43 4.69 -7.09
C LEU A 116 -6.60 4.87 -8.60
N GLY A 117 -5.49 5.01 -9.33
CA GLY A 117 -5.51 5.21 -10.78
C GLY A 117 -5.04 3.99 -11.57
N ARG A 118 -4.05 3.26 -11.05
CA ARG A 118 -3.60 1.99 -11.64
C ARG A 118 -3.17 1.03 -10.57
N VAL A 119 -3.66 -0.20 -10.66
CA VAL A 119 -3.19 -1.34 -9.87
C VAL A 119 -2.88 -2.47 -10.83
N LEU A 120 -1.76 -3.16 -10.59
CA LEU A 120 -1.41 -4.43 -11.19
C LEU A 120 -1.03 -5.38 -10.07
N ILE A 121 -1.74 -6.50 -9.94
CA ILE A 121 -1.41 -7.60 -9.04
C ILE A 121 -0.94 -8.78 -9.90
N LEU A 122 0.16 -9.41 -9.50
CA LEU A 122 0.66 -10.68 -10.03
C LEU A 122 0.68 -11.66 -8.87
N VAL A 123 -0.01 -12.79 -9.01
CA VAL A 123 0.04 -13.90 -8.04
C VAL A 123 0.96 -14.99 -8.58
N GLY A 124 2.06 -15.27 -7.89
CA GLY A 124 3.02 -16.32 -8.23
C GLY A 124 2.54 -17.70 -7.78
N GLY A 125 2.98 -18.75 -8.48
CA GLY A 125 2.65 -20.14 -8.10
C GLY A 125 3.30 -20.62 -6.80
N ASP A 126 4.30 -19.90 -6.30
CA ASP A 126 4.99 -20.08 -5.01
C ASP A 126 4.38 -19.22 -3.89
N GLY A 127 3.17 -18.66 -4.09
CA GLY A 127 2.46 -17.88 -3.08
C GLY A 127 2.97 -16.45 -2.88
N PHE A 128 3.88 -15.94 -3.72
CA PHE A 128 4.18 -14.51 -3.68
C PHE A 128 3.09 -13.70 -4.37
N VAL A 129 2.89 -12.46 -3.91
CA VAL A 129 2.15 -11.44 -4.65
C VAL A 129 3.11 -10.31 -4.99
N ARG A 130 3.12 -9.86 -6.25
CA ARG A 130 3.75 -8.59 -6.64
C ARG A 130 2.67 -7.59 -7.00
N TYR A 131 2.71 -6.42 -6.42
CA TYR A 131 1.81 -5.34 -6.79
C TYR A 131 2.57 -4.17 -7.41
N LYS A 132 1.93 -3.46 -8.33
CA LYS A 132 2.29 -2.09 -8.71
C LYS A 132 1.07 -1.22 -8.51
N VAL A 133 1.22 -0.13 -7.77
CA VAL A 133 0.13 0.80 -7.50
C VAL A 133 0.53 2.22 -7.87
N LYS A 134 -0.45 2.97 -8.35
CA LYS A 134 -0.38 4.40 -8.56
C LYS A 134 -1.66 5.02 -8.01
N GLY A 135 -1.51 5.78 -6.94
CA GLY A 135 -2.59 6.52 -6.29
C GLY A 135 -2.42 8.02 -6.47
N TYR A 136 -3.51 8.76 -6.29
CA TYR A 136 -3.59 10.20 -6.37
C TYR A 136 -4.45 10.73 -5.23
N GLY A 137 -4.16 11.92 -4.73
CA GLY A 137 -4.92 12.53 -3.64
C GLY A 137 -4.10 13.58 -2.90
N ASP A 138 -4.68 14.19 -1.88
CA ASP A 138 -3.94 15.11 -1.01
C ASP A 138 -3.09 14.28 -0.03
N MET A 139 -1.78 14.39 -0.15
CA MET A 139 -0.79 13.72 0.71
C MET A 139 0.02 14.75 1.50
N SER A 140 -0.50 15.96 1.69
CA SER A 140 0.16 17.04 2.42
C SER A 140 0.49 16.69 3.87
N ALA A 141 -0.20 15.70 4.46
CA ALA A 141 0.10 15.11 5.77
C ALA A 141 1.45 14.35 5.81
N ALA A 142 2.09 14.09 4.66
CA ALA A 142 3.45 13.56 4.57
C ALA A 142 4.48 14.60 5.04
N THR A 143 4.51 14.88 6.34
CA THR A 143 5.35 15.90 6.97
C THR A 143 6.56 15.32 7.70
N ASP A 144 6.44 14.09 8.21
CA ASP A 144 7.48 13.38 8.97
C ASP A 144 8.21 12.33 8.10
N PRO A 145 9.54 12.18 8.21
CA PRO A 145 10.28 11.15 7.47
C PRO A 145 9.95 9.71 7.89
N GLU A 146 9.53 9.46 9.14
CA GLU A 146 9.15 8.11 9.58
C GLU A 146 7.75 7.80 9.06
N MET A 147 7.68 6.97 8.02
CA MET A 147 6.41 6.59 7.39
C MET A 147 6.33 5.08 7.22
N ALA A 148 5.12 4.56 7.34
CA ALA A 148 4.82 3.15 7.10
C ALA A 148 3.88 3.00 5.91
N LEU A 149 4.24 2.14 4.96
CA LEU A 149 3.30 1.63 3.96
C LEU A 149 2.73 0.30 4.45
N GLN A 150 1.41 0.18 4.44
CA GLN A 150 0.69 -1.08 4.63
C GLN A 150 -0.02 -1.48 3.33
N PHE A 151 0.00 -2.77 3.02
CA PHE A 151 -0.69 -3.37 1.88
C PHE A 151 -1.59 -4.49 2.39
N TYR A 152 -2.87 -4.42 2.07
CA TYR A 152 -3.89 -5.40 2.47
C TYR A 152 -4.21 -6.25 1.25
N PHE A 153 -4.13 -7.56 1.38
CA PHE A 153 -4.46 -8.48 0.31
C PHE A 153 -5.15 -9.74 0.86
N GLY A 154 -6.42 -9.93 0.50
CA GLY A 154 -7.25 -10.93 1.15
C GLY A 154 -7.42 -10.61 2.64
N ASP A 155 -7.11 -11.59 3.49
CA ASP A 155 -7.18 -11.47 4.95
C ASP A 155 -5.81 -11.17 5.58
N GLU A 156 -4.80 -10.86 4.77
CA GLU A 156 -3.44 -10.58 5.24
C GLU A 156 -3.07 -9.10 5.08
N VAL A 157 -2.30 -8.59 6.05
CA VAL A 157 -1.73 -7.24 6.04
C VAL A 157 -0.21 -7.34 6.01
N PHE A 158 0.42 -6.53 5.16
CA PHE A 158 1.86 -6.47 4.98
C PHE A 158 2.37 -5.07 5.24
N VAL A 159 3.56 -4.93 5.82
CA VAL A 159 4.07 -3.62 6.26
C VAL A 159 5.48 -3.32 5.73
N PHE A 160 5.74 -2.04 5.48
CA PHE A 160 7.05 -1.49 5.20
C PHE A 160 7.24 -0.17 5.96
N PRO A 161 7.71 -0.24 7.22
CA PRO A 161 8.12 0.94 7.96
C PRO A 161 9.52 1.36 7.51
N ALA A 162 9.73 2.65 7.26
CA ALA A 162 11.03 3.18 6.88
C ALA A 162 11.19 4.67 7.18
N THR A 163 12.44 5.12 7.24
CA THR A 163 12.80 6.53 7.16
C THR A 163 12.85 6.99 5.70
N TRP A 164 11.83 7.70 5.24
CA TRP A 164 11.73 8.22 3.88
C TRP A 164 12.59 9.47 3.70
N ARG A 165 13.25 9.58 2.55
CA ARG A 165 14.10 10.72 2.25
C ARG A 165 13.30 11.82 1.57
N ARG A 166 13.32 13.02 2.16
CA ARG A 166 12.76 14.21 1.53
C ARG A 166 13.53 14.58 0.27
N VAL A 167 12.80 14.90 -0.79
CA VAL A 167 13.30 15.48 -2.04
C VAL A 167 12.49 16.72 -2.41
N PRO A 168 12.97 17.59 -3.32
CA PRO A 168 12.24 18.81 -3.67
C PRO A 168 10.80 18.56 -4.14
N SER A 169 10.56 17.43 -4.82
CA SER A 169 9.25 17.06 -5.35
C SER A 169 8.41 16.16 -4.43
N GLY A 170 8.84 15.86 -3.20
CA GLY A 170 8.11 14.96 -2.30
C GLY A 170 9.01 14.04 -1.48
N TRP A 171 8.69 12.74 -1.45
CA TRP A 171 9.36 11.75 -0.61
C TRP A 171 9.71 10.49 -1.40
N ILE A 172 10.86 9.89 -1.07
CA ILE A 172 11.32 8.64 -1.67
C ILE A 172 11.66 7.67 -0.55
N ALA A 173 11.03 6.50 -0.56
CA ALA A 173 11.36 5.41 0.33
C ALA A 173 12.79 4.89 0.05
N PRO A 174 13.55 4.51 1.08
CA PRO A 174 14.82 3.83 0.85
C PRO A 174 14.57 2.48 0.15
N PRO A 175 15.56 1.95 -0.60
CA PRO A 175 15.47 0.58 -1.04
C PRO A 175 15.32 -0.33 0.20
N PRO A 176 14.47 -1.37 0.16
CA PRO A 176 14.32 -2.24 1.31
C PRO A 176 15.66 -2.87 1.69
N PRO A 177 15.91 -3.11 2.99
CA PRO A 177 17.16 -3.67 3.46
C PRO A 177 17.48 -4.97 2.72
N LEU A 178 18.74 -5.14 2.32
CA LEU A 178 19.19 -6.36 1.67
C LEU A 178 19.05 -7.52 2.65
N VAL A 179 18.05 -8.38 2.44
CA VAL A 179 17.91 -9.61 3.23
C VAL A 179 19.06 -10.55 2.87
N PRO A 180 19.86 -11.02 3.85
CA PRO A 180 20.92 -11.99 3.63
C PRO A 180 20.38 -13.25 2.94
N ALA A 181 21.21 -13.89 2.10
CA ALA A 181 20.77 -14.97 1.22
C ALA A 181 20.11 -16.16 1.96
N ASN A 182 20.42 -16.35 3.24
CA ASN A 182 19.92 -17.44 4.08
C ASN A 182 18.48 -17.23 4.63
N GLN A 183 17.88 -16.05 4.43
CA GLN A 183 16.51 -15.72 4.86
C GLN A 183 15.56 -15.50 3.67
N ARG A 184 15.92 -16.05 2.50
CA ARG A 184 15.16 -15.92 1.25
C ARG A 184 14.14 -17.06 1.02
N HIS A 185 14.01 -17.97 1.98
CA HIS A 185 13.08 -19.09 1.94
C HIS A 185 11.70 -18.67 2.45
#